data_AF-A0AA87RKN6-F1
#
_entry.id   AF-A0AA87RKN6-F1
#
_cell.length_a   1.000
_cell.length_b   1.000
_cell.length_c   1.000
_cell.angle_alpha   90.00
_cell.angle_beta   90.00
_cell.angle_gamma   90.00
#
_symmetry.space_group_name_H-M   'P 1'
#
loop_
_entity.id
_entity.type
_entity.pdbx_description
1 polymer ?
#
loop_
_entity_poly.entity_id
_entity_poly.type
_entity_poly.pdbx_seq_one_letter_code
_entity_poly.pdbx_strand_id
1 'polypeptide(L)'
;MIDWLMLAQAIGLAVIGFAVVIVGLLRKPFNDWILGAAALTLLTLIVQAVASIIAPLAGAGPTGDLFEYWVYLISALLIPPAAVMWALVDKKNEWQTLIVGIAILAVAVMAYRMHQIWFVQVA
;
A
#
# COMPACT_ATOMS: atom_id res chain seq x y z
N MET A 1 -9.91 -1.31 -17.58
CA MET A 1 -10.91 -0.53 -16.79
C MET A 1 -10.38 -0.18 -15.41
N ILE A 2 -9.75 -1.10 -14.68
CA ILE A 2 -9.16 -0.85 -13.34
C ILE A 2 -7.68 -0.41 -13.37
N ASP A 3 -7.08 -0.32 -14.55
CA ASP A 3 -5.69 0.06 -14.78
C ASP A 3 -5.32 1.42 -14.13
N TRP A 4 -6.09 2.46 -14.47
CA TRP A 4 -5.90 3.80 -13.91
C TRP A 4 -6.07 3.83 -12.38
N LEU A 5 -6.94 2.99 -11.82
CA LEU A 5 -7.17 2.91 -10.38
C LEU A 5 -5.92 2.38 -9.68
N MET A 6 -5.35 1.27 -10.18
CA MET A 6 -4.15 0.67 -9.60
C MET A 6 -2.92 1.59 -9.74
N LEU A 7 -2.77 2.27 -10.88
CA LEU A 7 -1.69 3.25 -11.08
C LEU A 7 -1.85 4.49 -10.20
N ALA A 8 -3.05 5.07 -10.17
CA ALA A 8 -3.33 6.25 -9.33
C ALA A 8 -3.13 5.92 -7.84
N GLN A 9 -3.54 4.73 -7.41
CA GLN A 9 -3.27 4.23 -6.06
C GLN A 9 -1.77 4.12 -5.80
N ALA A 10 -1.01 3.45 -6.67
CA ALA A 10 0.44 3.29 -6.49
C ALA A 10 1.15 4.65 -6.39
N ILE A 11 0.82 5.60 -7.28
CA ILE A 11 1.39 6.96 -7.26
C ILE A 11 0.96 7.71 -5.99
N GLY A 12 -0.33 7.65 -5.64
CA GLY A 12 -0.85 8.31 -4.44
C GLY A 12 -0.18 7.82 -3.17
N LEU A 13 -0.01 6.50 -3.04
CA LEU A 13 0.70 5.89 -1.92
C LEU A 13 2.18 6.24 -1.93
N ALA A 14 2.82 6.34 -3.10
CA ALA A 14 4.22 6.78 -3.19
C ALA A 14 4.38 8.22 -2.68
N VAL A 15 3.49 9.13 -3.06
CA VAL A 15 3.49 10.53 -2.60
C VAL A 15 3.24 10.61 -1.09
N ILE A 16 2.22 9.91 -0.59
CA ILE A 16 1.90 9.88 0.85
C ILE A 16 3.07 9.29 1.64
N GLY A 17 3.58 8.12 1.22
CA GLY A 17 4.69 7.46 1.88
C GLY A 17 5.94 8.34 1.91
N PHE A 18 6.27 8.99 0.80
CA PHE A 18 7.41 9.91 0.73
C PHE A 18 7.25 11.10 1.67
N ALA A 19 6.06 11.71 1.72
CA ALA A 19 5.77 12.80 2.64
C ALA A 19 5.92 12.35 4.11
N VAL A 20 5.38 11.18 4.48
CA VAL A 20 5.51 10.64 5.84
C VAL A 20 6.95 10.28 6.18
N VAL A 21 7.73 9.75 5.22
CA VAL A 21 9.17 9.51 5.40
C VAL A 21 9.89 10.81 5.70
N ILE A 22 9.64 11.90 4.97
CA ILE A 22 10.24 13.21 5.26
C ILE A 22 9.90 13.65 6.68
N VAL A 23 8.63 13.55 7.09
CA VAL A 23 8.20 13.89 8.46
C VAL A 23 8.93 13.04 9.51
N GLY A 24 9.16 11.75 9.21
CA GLY A 24 9.92 10.84 10.07
C GLY A 24 11.42 11.17 10.14
N LEU A 25 12.03 11.54 9.01
CA LEU A 25 13.42 11.98 8.96
C LEU A 25 13.64 13.30 9.71
N LEU A 26 12.62 14.16 9.75
CA LEU A 26 12.58 15.37 10.58
C LEU A 26 12.32 15.08 12.08
N ARG A 27 12.26 13.80 12.48
CA ARG A 27 12.02 13.33 13.85
C ARG A 27 10.74 13.90 14.47
N LYS A 28 9.70 14.11 13.66
CA LYS A 28 8.39 14.52 14.17
C LYS A 28 7.67 13.33 14.80
N PRO A 29 7.01 13.54 15.96
CA PRO A 29 6.33 12.48 16.68
C PRO A 29 5.18 11.91 15.85
N PHE A 30 4.84 10.65 16.13
CA PHE A 30 3.65 10.01 15.58
C PHE A 30 2.40 10.78 16.00
N ASN A 31 1.53 11.11 15.04
CA ASN A 31 0.32 11.91 15.25
C ASN A 31 -0.86 11.37 14.42
N ASP A 32 -2.04 11.97 14.60
CA ASP A 32 -3.28 11.55 13.93
C ASP A 32 -3.19 11.63 12.39
N TRP A 33 -2.37 12.53 11.85
CA TRP A 33 -2.16 12.63 10.39
C TRP A 33 -1.41 11.41 9.85
N ILE A 34 -0.40 10.91 10.57
CA ILE A 34 0.34 9.71 10.16
C ILE A 34 -0.53 8.46 10.32
N LEU A 35 -1.33 8.40 11.38
CA LEU A 35 -2.34 7.36 11.53
C LEU A 35 -3.37 7.41 10.39
N GLY A 36 -3.84 8.60 10.03
CA GLY A 36 -4.73 8.82 8.90
C GLY A 36 -4.12 8.40 7.56
N ALA A 37 -2.83 8.66 7.34
CA ALA A 37 -2.10 8.21 6.16
C ALA A 37 -2.02 6.68 6.07
N ALA A 38 -1.74 6.00 7.19
CA ALA A 38 -1.74 4.55 7.25
C ALA A 38 -3.14 3.97 7.06
N ALA A 39 -4.17 4.59 7.65
CA ALA A 39 -5.56 4.19 7.49
C ALA A 39 -6.06 4.36 6.05
N LEU A 40 -5.70 5.47 5.38
CA LEU A 40 -6.00 5.69 3.98
C LEU A 40 -5.28 4.67 3.09
N THR A 41 -4.05 4.32 3.43
CA THR A 41 -3.29 3.26 2.73
C THR A 41 -4.02 1.92 2.83
N LEU A 42 -4.47 1.54 4.02
CA LEU A 42 -5.24 0.31 4.22
C LEU A 42 -6.58 0.36 3.47
N LEU A 43 -7.29 1.48 3.52
CA LEU A 43 -8.60 1.65 2.89
C LEU A 43 -8.51 1.48 1.36
N THR A 44 -7.50 2.10 0.73
CA THR A 44 -7.30 1.95 -0.72
C THR A 44 -6.95 0.52 -1.11
N LEU A 45 -6.16 -0.20 -0.30
CA LEU A 45 -5.89 -1.62 -0.52
C LEU A 45 -7.14 -2.49 -0.38
N ILE A 46 -8.05 -2.17 0.54
CA ILE A 46 -9.34 -2.88 0.66
C ILE A 46 -10.18 -2.67 -0.61
N VAL A 47 -10.24 -1.44 -1.11
CA VAL A 47 -10.91 -1.14 -2.39
C VAL A 47 -10.28 -1.95 -3.53
N GLN A 48 -8.95 -2.04 -3.59
CA GLN A 48 -8.26 -2.86 -4.58
C GLN A 48 -8.58 -4.35 -4.42
N ALA A 49 -8.66 -4.88 -3.21
CA ALA A 49 -9.03 -6.27 -2.97
C ALA A 49 -10.43 -6.58 -3.49
N VAL A 50 -11.41 -5.72 -3.21
CA VAL A 50 -12.78 -5.86 -3.73
C VAL A 50 -12.78 -5.77 -5.26
N ALA A 51 -12.09 -4.79 -5.85
CA ALA A 51 -11.98 -4.66 -7.29
C ALA A 51 -11.36 -5.90 -7.95
N SER A 52 -10.39 -6.54 -7.30
CA SER A 52 -9.70 -7.74 -7.80
C SER A 52 -10.57 -9.00 -7.76
N ILE A 53 -11.58 -9.04 -6.90
CA ILE A 53 -12.58 -10.12 -6.87
C ILE A 53 -13.62 -9.90 -7.97
N ILE A 54 -14.06 -8.65 -8.15
CA ILE A 54 -15.14 -8.32 -9.09
C ILE A 54 -14.66 -8.34 -10.55
N ALA A 55 -13.45 -7.85 -10.83
CA ALA A 55 -12.96 -7.68 -12.20
C ALA A 55 -12.92 -8.98 -13.03
N PRO A 56 -12.48 -10.14 -12.49
CA PRO A 56 -12.58 -11.42 -13.21
C PRO A 56 -14.02 -11.83 -13.53
N LEU A 57 -14.98 -11.55 -12.62
CA LEU A 57 -16.40 -11.86 -12.83
C LEU A 57 -17.01 -10.99 -13.95
N ALA A 58 -16.43 -9.83 -14.22
CA ALA A 58 -16.78 -8.94 -15.32
C ALA A 58 -15.99 -9.21 -16.61
N GLY A 59 -15.22 -10.30 -16.67
CA GLY A 59 -14.42 -10.68 -17.85
C GLY A 59 -13.08 -9.93 -17.98
N ALA A 60 -12.64 -9.22 -16.95
CA ALA A 60 -11.40 -8.44 -16.93
C ALA A 60 -10.39 -9.00 -15.92
N GLY A 61 -10.09 -10.29 -16.01
CA GLY A 61 -9.12 -10.98 -15.14
C GLY A 61 -7.66 -10.55 -15.38
N PRO A 62 -6.73 -10.92 -14.48
CA PRO A 62 -5.31 -10.65 -14.64
C PRO A 62 -4.71 -11.45 -15.80
N THR A 63 -3.75 -10.86 -16.50
CA THR A 63 -3.00 -11.54 -17.57
C THR A 63 -1.83 -12.37 -17.05
N GLY A 64 -1.29 -12.04 -15.88
CA GLY A 64 -0.19 -12.75 -15.22
C GLY A 64 -0.62 -13.84 -14.24
N ASP A 65 0.32 -14.25 -13.37
CA ASP A 65 0.06 -15.27 -12.35
C ASP A 65 -0.86 -14.74 -11.23
N LEU A 66 -2.04 -15.34 -11.15
CA LEU A 66 -3.04 -15.01 -10.13
C LEU A 66 -2.53 -15.31 -8.72
N PHE A 67 -1.73 -16.36 -8.53
CA PHE A 67 -1.20 -16.69 -7.20
C PHE A 67 -0.19 -15.63 -6.74
N GLU A 68 0.76 -15.25 -7.59
CA GLU A 68 1.69 -14.14 -7.33
C GLU A 68 0.92 -12.86 -6.92
N TYR A 69 -0.12 -12.51 -7.67
CA TYR A 69 -0.95 -11.33 -7.37
C TYR A 69 -1.54 -11.35 -5.95
N TRP A 70 -2.18 -12.46 -5.57
CA TRP A 70 -2.83 -12.57 -4.26
C TRP A 70 -1.84 -12.57 -3.11
N VAL A 71 -0.66 -13.18 -3.28
CA VAL A 71 0.41 -13.14 -2.29
C VAL A 71 0.88 -11.70 -2.06
N TYR A 72 1.03 -10.91 -3.13
CA TYR A 72 1.34 -9.48 -3.02
C TYR A 72 0.23 -8.71 -2.30
N LEU A 73 -1.03 -8.89 -2.71
CA LEU A 73 -2.16 -8.16 -2.14
C LEU A 73 -2.35 -8.45 -0.64
N ILE A 74 -2.31 -9.72 -0.23
CA ILE A 74 -2.45 -10.11 1.17
C ILE A 74 -1.29 -9.54 1.99
N SER A 75 -0.06 -9.64 1.49
CA SER A 75 1.11 -9.07 2.16
C SER A 75 0.98 -7.55 2.30
N ALA A 76 0.55 -6.86 1.24
CA ALA A 76 0.32 -5.41 1.26
C ALA A 76 -0.76 -5.01 2.28
N LEU A 77 -1.84 -5.78 2.43
CA LEU A 77 -2.90 -5.53 3.42
C LEU A 77 -2.40 -5.64 4.88
N LEU A 78 -1.42 -6.50 5.15
CA LEU A 78 -0.90 -6.72 6.50
C LEU A 78 0.13 -5.66 6.92
N ILE A 79 0.83 -5.05 5.97
CA ILE A 79 1.92 -4.09 6.25
C ILE A 79 1.43 -2.84 7.00
N PRO A 80 0.37 -2.11 6.58
CA PRO A 80 -0.06 -0.90 7.29
C PRO A 80 -0.50 -1.16 8.73
N PRO A 81 -1.35 -2.18 9.03
CA PRO A 81 -1.69 -2.54 10.42
C PRO A 81 -0.45 -2.91 11.23
N ALA A 82 0.46 -3.70 10.67
CA ALA A 82 1.70 -4.10 11.35
C ALA A 82 2.59 -2.88 11.68
N ALA A 83 2.73 -1.95 10.73
CA ALA A 83 3.51 -0.73 10.92
C ALA A 83 2.89 0.20 11.98
N VAL A 84 1.56 0.34 11.99
CA VAL A 84 0.86 1.12 13.02
C VAL A 84 0.97 0.44 14.38
N MET A 85 0.76 -0.87 14.48
CA MET A 85 0.94 -1.60 15.74
C MET A 85 2.36 -1.46 16.27
N TRP A 86 3.37 -1.57 15.39
CA TRP A 86 4.77 -1.32 15.76
C TRP A 86 4.96 0.10 16.28
N ALA A 87 4.43 1.09 15.57
CA ALA A 87 4.51 2.49 15.96
C ALA A 87 3.86 2.73 17.34
N LEU A 88 2.78 2.04 17.68
CA LEU A 88 2.11 2.19 18.98
C LEU A 88 2.84 1.46 20.14
N VAL A 89 3.56 0.38 19.84
CA VAL A 89 4.27 -0.44 20.85
C VAL A 89 5.64 0.15 21.19
N ASP A 90 6.35 0.69 20.20
CA ASP A 90 7.67 1.26 20.42
C ASP A 90 7.57 2.48 21.34
N LYS A 91 8.19 2.45 22.52
CA LYS A 91 8.11 3.56 23.49
C LYS A 91 9.09 4.69 23.19
N LYS A 92 10.03 4.48 22.26
CA LYS A 92 11.12 5.44 22.03
C LYS A 92 10.72 6.62 21.14
N ASN A 93 9.54 6.60 20.50
CA ASN A 93 8.94 7.64 19.63
C ASN A 93 9.80 8.18 18.47
N GLU A 94 11.11 7.93 18.42
CA GLU A 94 12.04 8.58 17.51
C GLU A 94 11.95 8.08 16.06
N TRP A 95 11.49 6.84 15.84
CA TRP A 95 11.47 6.22 14.51
C TRP A 95 10.08 5.72 14.08
N GLN A 96 9.06 5.82 14.93
CA GLN A 96 7.70 5.35 14.64
C GLN A 96 7.16 5.92 13.31
N THR A 97 7.23 7.24 13.16
CA THR A 97 6.79 7.93 11.95
C THR A 97 7.54 7.46 10.72
N LEU A 98 8.87 7.28 10.82
CA LEU A 98 9.69 6.86 9.70
C LEU A 98 9.33 5.44 9.25
N ILE A 99 9.12 4.53 10.21
CA ILE A 99 8.73 3.14 9.94
C ILE A 99 7.40 3.09 9.20
N VAL A 100 6.41 3.88 9.64
CA VAL A 100 5.11 3.96 8.95
C VAL A 100 5.27 4.53 7.54
N GLY A 101 6.09 5.58 7.35
CA GLY A 101 6.38 6.12 6.03
C GLY A 101 7.02 5.10 5.08
N ILE A 102 8.02 4.36 5.57
CA ILE A 102 8.70 3.30 4.80
C ILE A 102 7.71 2.19 4.46
N ALA A 103 6.85 1.80 5.39
CA ALA A 103 5.81 0.80 5.16
C ALA A 103 4.84 1.23 4.05
N ILE A 104 4.39 2.49 4.05
CA ILE A 104 3.53 3.02 2.99
C ILE A 104 4.26 3.04 1.63
N LEU A 105 5.53 3.45 1.60
CA LEU A 105 6.34 3.41 0.37
C LEU A 105 6.51 1.98 -0.17
N ALA A 106 6.76 1.01 0.71
CA ALA A 106 6.85 -0.38 0.30
C ALA A 106 5.53 -0.86 -0.33
N VAL A 107 4.39 -0.53 0.28
CA VAL A 107 3.06 -0.82 -0.27
C VAL A 107 2.85 -0.15 -1.63
N ALA A 108 3.34 1.07 -1.83
CA ALA A 108 3.23 1.75 -3.13
C ALA A 108 3.94 0.97 -4.25
N VAL A 109 5.15 0.48 -3.98
CA VAL A 109 5.91 -0.37 -4.92
C VAL A 109 5.18 -1.69 -5.16
N MET A 110 4.61 -2.30 -4.12
CA MET A 110 3.82 -3.52 -4.25
C MET A 110 2.55 -3.31 -5.09
N ALA A 111 1.86 -2.18 -4.92
CA ALA A 111 0.68 -1.83 -5.72
C ALA A 111 1.05 -1.67 -7.20
N TYR A 112 2.20 -1.06 -7.50
CA TYR A 112 2.72 -0.99 -8.87
C TYR A 112 3.09 -2.37 -9.42
N ARG A 113 3.72 -3.22 -8.60
CA ARG A 113 4.05 -4.59 -9.01
C ARG A 113 2.78 -5.41 -9.32
N MET A 114 1.76 -5.28 -8.50
CA MET A 114 0.44 -5.88 -8.74
C MET A 114 -0.22 -5.38 -10.02
N HIS A 115 -0.08 -4.10 -10.35
CA HIS A 115 -0.53 -3.54 -11.63
C HIS A 115 0.19 -4.22 -12.81
N GLN A 116 1.51 -4.41 -12.72
CA GLN A 116 2.26 -5.12 -13.76
C GLN A 116 1.80 -6.57 -13.96
N ILE A 117 1.56 -7.30 -12.88
CA ILE A 117 1.05 -8.68 -12.94
C ILE A 117 -0.33 -8.71 -13.61
N TRP A 118 -1.17 -7.70 -13.37
CA TRP A 118 -2.52 -7.66 -13.94
C TRP A 118 -2.55 -7.34 -15.44
N PHE A 119 -1.67 -6.46 -15.92
CA PHE A 119 -1.77 -5.88 -17.27
C PHE A 119 -0.56 -6.06 -18.19
N VAL A 120 0.65 -6.20 -17.64
CA VAL A 120 1.91 -5.97 -18.39
C VAL A 120 2.69 -7.25 -18.63
N GLN A 121 2.30 -8.39 -18.06
CA GLN A 121 2.96 -9.68 -18.29
C GLN A 121 2.69 -10.19 -19.72
N VAL A 122 3.41 -9.61 -20.69
CA VAL A 122 3.53 -10.11 -22.07
C VAL A 122 4.57 -11.22 -22.02
N ALA A 123 4.14 -12.45 -22.29
CA ALA A 123 5.03 -13.55 -22.65
C ALA A 123 5.59 -13.33 -24.06
#